data_AF-A0A3C1WH93-F1
#
_entry.id   AF-A0A3C1WH93-F1
#
_cell.length_a   1.000
_cell.length_b   1.000
_cell.length_c   1.000
_cell.angle_alpha   90.00
_cell.angle_beta   90.00
_cell.angle_gamma   90.00
#
_symmetry.space_group_name_H-M   'P 1'
#
loop_
_entity.id
_entity.type
_entity.pdbx_description
1 polymer ?
#
loop_
_entity_poly.entity_id
_entity_poly.type
_entity_poly.pdbx_seq_one_letter_code
_entity_poly.pdbx_strand_id
1 'polypeptide(L)'
;MIIEPKIRGFLCTTAHPVGCRASVEEQIRHIRAGGQIAGGPRKALIIGSSTGYGLASRIAAAFGSGAGTLGVGFERPAERGRTASPGWYQTVAFEQAAAKEGLYAKSFN
;
A
#
# COMPACT_ATOMS: atom_id res chain seq x y z
N MET A 1 -2.40 18.04 12.73
CA MET A 1 -2.71 17.49 14.08
C MET A 1 -1.57 16.59 14.50
N ILE A 2 -1.22 16.55 15.79
CA ILE A 2 -0.33 15.49 16.31
C ILE A 2 -1.16 14.21 16.40
N ILE A 3 -0.70 13.12 15.78
CA ILE A 3 -1.39 11.83 15.75
C ILE A 3 -0.63 10.88 16.67
N GLU A 4 -1.29 10.44 17.73
CA GLU A 4 -0.74 9.50 18.71
C GLU A 4 -1.42 8.13 18.58
N PRO A 5 -0.73 7.03 18.89
CA PRO A 5 -1.31 5.70 18.87
C PRO A 5 -2.40 5.55 19.95
N LYS A 6 -3.60 5.15 19.54
CA LYS A 6 -4.73 4.84 20.44
C LYS A 6 -5.08 3.36 20.39
N ILE A 7 -4.41 2.57 21.24
CA ILE A 7 -4.42 1.10 21.22
C ILE A 7 -5.28 0.54 22.37
N ARG A 8 -6.13 -0.44 22.05
CA ARG A 8 -6.93 -1.23 23.02
C ARG A 8 -6.85 -2.71 22.64
N GLY A 9 -6.08 -3.49 23.41
CA GLY A 9 -5.77 -4.87 23.04
C GLY A 9 -5.08 -4.91 21.67
N PHE A 10 -5.69 -5.60 20.70
CA PHE A 10 -5.20 -5.70 19.32
C PHE A 10 -5.73 -4.60 18.38
N LEU A 11 -6.57 -3.68 18.86
CA LEU A 11 -7.19 -2.64 18.04
C LEU A 11 -6.46 -1.29 18.22
N CYS A 12 -5.87 -0.79 17.14
CA CYS A 12 -5.42 0.61 17.07
C CYS A 12 -6.45 1.45 16.31
N THR A 13 -6.97 2.49 16.94
CA THR A 13 -8.06 3.34 16.37
C THR A 13 -7.54 4.53 15.56
N THR A 14 -6.22 4.64 15.39
CA THR A 14 -5.52 5.73 14.71
C THR A 14 -4.48 5.16 13.74
N ALA A 15 -4.23 5.85 12.63
CA ALA A 15 -3.16 5.51 11.69
C ALA A 15 -2.36 6.77 11.32
N HIS A 16 -1.02 6.64 11.33
CA HIS A 16 -0.13 7.76 11.01
C HIS A 16 0.21 7.78 9.52
N PRO A 17 -0.20 8.80 8.74
CA PRO A 17 -0.07 8.80 7.28
C PRO A 17 1.38 8.70 6.82
N VAL A 18 2.30 9.42 7.46
CA VAL A 18 3.73 9.38 7.14
C VAL A 18 4.34 8.01 7.47
N GLY A 19 3.86 7.36 8.54
CA GLY A 19 4.36 6.05 8.94
C GLY A 19 3.89 4.96 7.98
N CYS A 20 2.62 5.01 7.57
CA CYS A 20 2.09 4.12 6.53
C CYS A 20 2.86 4.26 5.20
N ARG A 21 3.19 5.49 4.78
CA ARG A 21 4.03 5.72 3.60
C ARG A 21 5.41 5.11 3.76
N ALA A 22 6.09 5.36 4.88
CA ALA A 22 7.42 4.81 5.15
C ALA A 22 7.41 3.27 5.12
N SER A 23 6.37 2.63 5.65
CA SER A 23 6.19 1.18 5.62
C SER A 23 6.05 0.62 4.19
N VAL A 24 5.33 1.33 3.30
CA VAL A 24 5.24 0.95 1.88
C VAL A 24 6.60 1.11 1.20
N GLU A 25 7.29 2.23 1.42
CA GLU A 25 8.61 2.50 0.85
C GLU A 25 9.65 1.45 1.30
N GLU A 26 9.57 0.98 2.54
CA GLU A 26 10.41 -0.09 3.07
C GLU A 26 10.17 -1.42 2.35
N GLN A 27 8.91 -1.81 2.16
CA GLN A 27 8.55 -3.01 1.41
C GLN A 27 9.00 -2.93 -0.06
N ILE A 28 8.89 -1.76 -0.68
CA ILE A 28 9.40 -1.53 -2.05
C ILE A 28 10.93 -1.65 -2.08
N ARG A 29 11.65 -1.08 -1.10
CA ARG A 29 13.10 -1.25 -1.00
C ARG A 29 13.47 -2.73 -0.81
N HIS A 30 12.74 -3.45 0.02
CA HIS A 30 12.96 -4.86 0.27
C HIS A 30 12.85 -5.69 -1.01
N ILE A 31 11.76 -5.56 -1.77
CA ILE A 31 11.59 -6.34 -3.01
C ILE A 31 12.67 -6.00 -4.05
N ARG A 32 13.06 -4.72 -4.15
CA ARG A 32 14.13 -4.29 -5.05
C ARG A 32 15.49 -4.88 -4.70
N ALA A 33 15.81 -5.01 -3.41
CA ALA A 33 17.05 -5.63 -2.97
C ALA A 33 17.15 -7.11 -3.38
N GLY A 34 16.02 -7.78 -3.61
CA GLY A 34 15.95 -9.15 -4.13
C GLY A 34 16.17 -9.28 -5.65
N GLY A 35 16.27 -8.16 -6.38
CA GLY A 35 16.39 -8.15 -7.83
C GLY A 35 15.04 -8.33 -8.56
N GLN A 36 15.10 -8.34 -9.89
CA GLN A 36 13.91 -8.46 -10.73
C GLN A 36 13.37 -9.91 -10.71
N ILE A 37 12.06 -10.05 -10.53
CA ILE A 37 11.37 -11.34 -10.65
C ILE A 37 11.09 -11.61 -12.13
N ALA A 38 11.91 -12.48 -12.72
CA ALA A 38 11.72 -12.94 -14.10
C ALA A 38 10.44 -13.78 -14.25
N GLY A 39 9.77 -13.66 -15.39
CA GLY A 39 8.54 -14.41 -15.68
C GLY A 39 7.31 -13.97 -14.88
N GLY A 40 7.36 -12.84 -14.18
CA GLY A 40 6.24 -12.30 -13.43
C GLY A 40 5.10 -11.76 -14.33
N PRO A 41 3.92 -11.47 -13.73
CA PRO A 41 2.76 -11.01 -14.48
C PRO A 41 3.00 -9.61 -15.07
N ARG A 42 2.43 -9.35 -16.25
CA ARG A 42 2.43 -8.01 -16.87
C ARG A 42 1.27 -7.13 -16.37
N LYS A 43 0.17 -7.76 -15.95
CA LYS A 43 -1.03 -7.13 -15.40
C LYS A 43 -1.53 -7.98 -14.24
N ALA A 44 -1.88 -7.37 -13.11
CA ALA A 44 -2.35 -8.07 -11.92
C ALA A 44 -3.58 -7.37 -11.31
N LEU A 45 -4.61 -8.16 -11.00
CA LEU A 45 -5.71 -7.75 -10.14
C LEU A 45 -5.48 -8.34 -8.74
N ILE A 46 -5.53 -7.49 -7.72
CA ILE A 46 -5.37 -7.90 -6.32
C ILE A 46 -6.64 -7.52 -5.56
N ILE A 47 -7.36 -8.52 -5.06
CA ILE A 47 -8.53 -8.35 -4.21
C ILE A 47 -8.09 -8.43 -2.74
N GLY A 48 -8.28 -7.35 -1.98
CA GLY A 48 -7.68 -7.20 -0.65
C GLY A 48 -6.30 -6.54 -0.68
N SER A 49 -6.13 -5.51 -1.51
CA SER A 49 -4.82 -4.93 -1.87
C SER A 49 -4.26 -3.84 -0.95
N SER A 50 -5.01 -3.45 0.09
CA SER A 50 -4.73 -2.25 0.88
C SER A 50 -3.79 -2.49 2.07
N THR A 51 -3.70 -3.71 2.57
CA THR A 51 -2.87 -4.07 3.74
C THR A 51 -2.34 -5.51 3.66
N GLY A 52 -1.42 -5.87 4.56
CA GLY A 52 -1.00 -7.25 4.79
C GLY A 52 -0.46 -7.94 3.54
N TYR A 53 -0.79 -9.23 3.38
CA TYR A 53 -0.31 -10.02 2.25
C TYR A 53 -0.79 -9.49 0.90
N GLY A 54 -2.00 -8.95 0.79
CA GLY A 54 -2.47 -8.43 -0.49
C GLY A 54 -1.71 -7.17 -0.92
N LEU A 55 -1.37 -6.28 0.01
CA LEU A 55 -0.46 -5.18 -0.29
C LEU A 55 0.93 -5.69 -0.68
N ALA A 56 1.48 -6.67 0.04
CA ALA A 56 2.78 -7.26 -0.28
C ALA A 56 2.80 -7.91 -1.67
N SER A 57 1.74 -8.66 -2.03
CA SER A 57 1.57 -9.23 -3.37
C SER A 57 1.49 -8.16 -4.45
N ARG A 58 0.78 -7.06 -4.18
CA ARG A 58 0.67 -5.94 -5.12
C ARG A 58 2.02 -5.23 -5.30
N ILE A 59 2.80 -5.05 -4.23
CA ILE A 59 4.18 -4.52 -4.27
C ILE A 59 5.09 -5.45 -5.06
N ALA A 60 5.06 -6.75 -4.81
CA ALA A 60 5.87 -7.72 -5.54
C ALA A 60 5.54 -7.73 -7.05
N ALA A 61 4.26 -7.70 -7.42
CA ALA A 61 3.86 -7.64 -8.81
C ALA A 61 4.34 -6.33 -9.49
N ALA A 62 4.11 -5.18 -8.88
CA ALA A 62 4.49 -3.89 -9.47
C ALA A 62 6.01 -3.67 -9.49
N PHE A 63 6.65 -3.72 -8.33
CA PHE A 63 8.04 -3.30 -8.16
C PHE A 63 9.05 -4.45 -8.29
N GLY A 64 8.60 -5.70 -8.21
CA GLY A 64 9.42 -6.88 -8.49
C GLY A 64 9.33 -7.34 -9.95
N SER A 65 8.15 -7.24 -10.57
CA SER A 65 7.92 -7.74 -11.95
C SER A 65 7.56 -6.68 -12.99
N GLY A 66 7.38 -5.42 -12.59
CA GLY A 66 6.97 -4.35 -13.52
C GLY A 66 5.50 -4.43 -13.96
N ALA A 67 4.64 -5.09 -13.18
CA ALA A 67 3.24 -5.27 -13.55
C ALA A 67 2.42 -3.97 -13.43
N GLY A 68 1.50 -3.76 -14.37
CA GLY A 68 0.38 -2.85 -14.14
C GLY A 68 -0.60 -3.46 -13.14
N THR A 69 -0.99 -2.73 -12.09
CA THR A 69 -1.82 -3.27 -11.01
C THR A 69 -3.18 -2.60 -10.90
N LEU A 70 -4.20 -3.44 -10.71
CA LEU A 70 -5.52 -3.02 -10.24
C LEU A 70 -5.74 -3.57 -8.83
N GLY A 71 -6.05 -2.70 -7.88
CA GLY A 71 -6.31 -3.08 -6.50
C GLY A 71 -7.76 -2.90 -6.11
N VAL A 72 -8.32 -3.85 -5.36
CA VAL A 72 -9.59 -3.68 -4.65
C VAL A 72 -9.31 -3.71 -3.15
N GLY A 73 -9.86 -2.78 -2.40
CA GLY A 73 -9.77 -2.69 -0.94
C GLY A 73 -11.09 -2.19 -0.35
N PHE A 74 -11.16 -2.11 0.97
CA PHE A 74 -12.28 -1.47 1.67
C PHE A 74 -11.74 -0.71 2.88
N GLU A 75 -11.46 0.57 2.66
CA GLU A 75 -10.76 1.43 3.59
C GLU A 75 -11.56 2.71 3.85
N ARG A 76 -11.38 3.32 5.02
CA ARG A 76 -12.06 4.55 5.40
C ARG A 76 -11.13 5.74 5.16
N PRO A 77 -11.54 6.77 4.40
CA PRO A 77 -10.76 8.00 4.26
C PRO A 77 -10.66 8.76 5.59
N ALA A 78 -9.78 9.76 5.64
CA ALA A 78 -9.70 10.64 6.79
C ALA A 78 -10.91 11.58 6.85
N GLU A 79 -11.37 11.88 8.05
CA GLU A 79 -12.49 12.81 8.31
C GLU A 79 -12.07 13.83 9.37
N ARG A 80 -12.87 14.88 9.58
CA ARG A 80 -12.54 15.93 10.54
C ARG A 80 -12.32 15.34 11.94
N GLY A 81 -11.09 15.45 12.44
CA GLY A 81 -10.69 14.94 13.76
C GLY A 81 -10.43 13.43 13.84
N ARG A 82 -10.52 12.68 12.73
CA ARG A 82 -10.29 11.23 12.69
C ARG A 82 -9.37 10.85 11.54
N THR A 83 -8.35 10.05 11.83
CA THR A 83 -7.47 9.52 10.80
C THR A 83 -8.20 8.50 9.93
N ALA A 84 -7.69 8.31 8.71
CA ALA A 84 -8.08 7.20 7.85
C ALA A 84 -7.74 5.85 8.48
N SER A 85 -8.24 4.75 7.91
CA SER A 85 -7.69 3.43 8.16
C SER A 85 -6.27 3.31 7.57
N PRO A 86 -5.42 2.42 8.09
CA PRO A 86 -4.04 2.30 7.61
C PRO A 86 -3.96 1.90 6.14
N GLY A 87 -4.89 1.08 5.65
CA GLY A 87 -4.88 0.66 4.25
C GLY A 87 -5.16 1.81 3.28
N TRP A 88 -5.96 2.81 3.68
CA TRP A 88 -6.16 4.02 2.87
C TRP A 88 -4.83 4.72 2.58
N TYR A 89 -4.04 4.99 3.62
CA TYR A 89 -2.75 5.66 3.47
C TYR A 89 -1.73 4.79 2.71
N GLN A 90 -1.73 3.47 2.93
CA GLN A 90 -0.84 2.54 2.23
C GLN A 90 -1.18 2.46 0.74
N THR A 91 -2.47 2.42 0.37
CA THR A 91 -2.90 2.45 -1.03
C THR A 91 -2.45 3.73 -1.72
N VAL A 92 -2.66 4.90 -1.10
CA VAL A 92 -2.19 6.18 -1.65
C VAL A 92 -0.67 6.20 -1.81
N ALA A 93 0.08 5.73 -0.81
CA ALA A 93 1.54 5.65 -0.88
C ALA A 93 2.03 4.72 -2.00
N PHE A 94 1.38 3.56 -2.17
CA PHE A 94 1.66 2.61 -3.24
C PHE A 94 1.46 3.27 -4.62
N GLU A 95 0.30 3.92 -4.85
CA GLU A 95 0.00 4.54 -6.14
C GLU A 95 0.94 5.69 -6.45
N GLN A 96 1.30 6.50 -5.45
CA GLN A 96 2.30 7.56 -5.61
C GLN A 96 3.68 7.00 -5.97
N ALA A 97 4.09 5.88 -5.36
CA ALA A 97 5.35 5.22 -5.70
C ALA A 97 5.31 4.63 -7.12
N ALA A 98 4.23 3.96 -7.49
CA ALA A 98 4.05 3.39 -8.83
C ALA A 98 4.05 4.47 -9.92
N ALA A 99 3.37 5.59 -9.68
CA ALA A 99 3.33 6.73 -10.61
C ALA A 99 4.71 7.33 -10.88
N LYS A 100 5.58 7.41 -9.86
CA LYS A 100 6.97 7.88 -10.02
C LYS A 100 7.81 6.99 -10.95
N GLU A 101 7.40 5.75 -11.17
CA GLU A 101 8.08 4.76 -12.03
C GLU A 101 7.34 4.52 -13.35
N GLY A 102 6.26 5.26 -13.61
CA GLY A 102 5.44 5.06 -14.80
C GLY A 102 4.67 3.72 -14.79
N LEU A 103 4.54 3.07 -13.64
CA LEU A 103 3.76 1.85 -13.50
C LEU A 103 2.27 2.18 -13.38
N TYR A 104 1.44 1.50 -14.19
CA TYR A 104 0.00 1.62 -14.05
C TYR A 104 -0.43 1.10 -12.67
N ALA A 105 -1.11 1.96 -11.91
CA ALA A 105 -1.72 1.60 -10.64
C ALA A 105 -3.08 2.29 -10.52
N LYS A 106 -4.12 1.51 -10.24
CA LYS A 106 -5.45 2.03 -9.93
C LYS A 106 -6.12 1.21 -8.84
N SER A 107 -6.81 1.89 -7.94
CA SER A 107 -7.54 1.27 -6.84
C SER A 107 -9.04 1.54 -6.89
N PHE A 108 -9.79 0.53 -6.46
CA PHE A 108 -11.19 0.61 -6.08
C PHE A 108 -11.30 0.37 -4.58
N ASN A 109 -12.04 1.23 -3.90
CA ASN A 109 -12.20 1.24 -2.46
C ASN A 109 -13.68 1.23 -2.07
#